data_AF-A0A353GS63-F1
#
_entry.id   AF-A0A353GS63-F1
#
_cell.length_a   1.000
_cell.length_b   1.000
_cell.length_c   1.000
_cell.angle_alpha   90.00
_cell.angle_beta   90.00
_cell.angle_gamma   90.00
#
_symmetry.space_group_name_H-M   'P 1'
#
loop_
_entity.id
_entity.type
_entity.pdbx_description
1 polymer ?
#
loop_
_entity_poly.entity_id
_entity_poly.type
_entity_poly.pdbx_seq_one_letter_code
_entity_poly.pdbx_strand_id
1 'polypeptide(L)'
;MIDTKFKIHLKFVPELDPEFRPAILEYQAYVKAVRESGNSVLVRIALERNDHQVSMLEIPSFKNDSPMFDMGLLYIERFVKTLLWQKGGWKLIIGGSSSVAKYFKQVYAPGGLREFDANFMSKVYEQPFTVEITEFEKVPKSRETSKPIGRHLTGCRIGLDLGGSDRKVSAVVDGNVLFSEEVIWHPKLQNNPDYHYQEIL
;
A
#
# COMPACT_ATOMS: atom_id res chain seq x y z
N MET A 1 -11.59 10.26 -14.93
CA MET A 1 -11.97 8.84 -14.89
C MET A 1 -10.95 8.03 -15.69
N ILE A 2 -10.58 6.84 -15.22
CA ILE A 2 -9.80 5.91 -16.05
C ILE A 2 -10.78 5.39 -17.11
N ASP A 3 -10.54 5.71 -18.38
CA ASP A 3 -11.30 5.15 -19.51
C ASP A 3 -10.88 3.68 -19.69
N THR A 4 -11.48 2.79 -18.90
CA THR A 4 -11.20 1.35 -18.94
C THR A 4 -12.06 0.70 -20.02
N LYS A 5 -11.45 -0.04 -20.95
CA LYS A 5 -12.19 -0.75 -22.02
C LYS A 5 -12.92 -2.01 -21.55
N PHE A 6 -12.84 -2.36 -20.26
CA PHE A 6 -13.42 -3.60 -19.76
C PHE A 6 -14.89 -3.43 -19.37
N LYS A 7 -15.73 -4.36 -19.83
CA LYS A 7 -17.12 -4.46 -19.41
C LYS A 7 -17.16 -5.12 -18.03
N ILE A 8 -17.61 -4.38 -17.02
CA ILE A 8 -17.88 -4.88 -15.67
C ILE A 8 -19.39 -4.93 -15.44
N HIS A 9 -19.85 -5.85 -14.60
CA HIS A 9 -21.26 -5.98 -14.25
C HIS A 9 -21.44 -5.86 -12.73
N LEU A 10 -22.21 -4.87 -12.30
CA LEU A 10 -22.57 -4.66 -10.90
C LEU A 10 -23.84 -5.42 -10.57
N LYS A 11 -23.83 -6.17 -9.47
CA LYS A 11 -25.05 -6.77 -8.92
C LYS A 11 -25.99 -5.71 -8.36
N PHE A 12 -25.44 -4.63 -7.79
CA PHE A 12 -26.16 -3.49 -7.24
C PHE A 12 -25.47 -2.21 -7.71
N VAL A 13 -26.21 -1.33 -8.39
CA VAL A 13 -25.71 -0.03 -8.87
C VAL A 13 -25.95 1.01 -7.78
N PRO A 14 -24.93 1.74 -7.31
CA PRO A 14 -25.13 2.80 -6.32
C PRO A 14 -25.97 3.94 -6.90
N GLU A 15 -27.07 4.30 -6.24
CA GLU A 15 -27.97 5.36 -6.72
C GLU A 15 -27.27 6.73 -6.81
N LEU A 16 -26.33 7.00 -5.89
CA LEU A 16 -25.59 8.27 -5.83
C LEU A 16 -24.34 8.30 -6.71
N ASP A 17 -23.89 7.16 -7.21
CA ASP A 17 -22.77 7.05 -8.15
C ASP A 17 -23.02 5.90 -9.14
N PRO A 18 -23.90 6.10 -10.13
CA PRO A 18 -24.23 5.07 -11.12
C PRO A 18 -23.04 4.66 -12.00
N GLU A 19 -22.01 5.50 -12.06
CA GLU A 19 -20.77 5.25 -12.79
C GLU A 19 -19.69 4.60 -11.92
N PHE A 20 -19.98 4.27 -10.65
CA PHE A 20 -19.01 3.65 -9.74
C PHE A 20 -18.46 2.35 -10.33
N ARG A 21 -17.13 2.23 -10.35
CA ARG A 21 -16.44 1.04 -10.86
C ARG A 21 -15.61 0.40 -9.73
N PRO A 22 -16.11 -0.67 -9.08
CA PRO A 22 -15.37 -1.35 -8.02
C PRO A 22 -14.04 -1.89 -8.54
N ALA A 23 -12.95 -1.52 -7.88
CA ALA A 23 -11.59 -1.90 -8.27
C ALA A 23 -11.40 -3.43 -8.42
N ILE A 24 -12.13 -4.22 -7.62
CA ILE A 24 -12.06 -5.69 -7.69
C ILE A 24 -12.70 -6.25 -8.98
N LEU A 25 -13.82 -5.69 -9.44
CA LEU A 25 -14.47 -6.13 -10.68
C LEU A 25 -13.67 -5.70 -11.90
N GLU A 26 -13.11 -4.50 -11.84
CA GLU A 26 -12.13 -3.99 -12.80
C GLU A 26 -10.94 -4.92 -12.96
N TYR A 27 -10.33 -5.34 -11.83
CA TYR A 27 -9.23 -6.27 -11.86
C TYR A 27 -9.61 -7.64 -12.43
N GLN A 28 -10.75 -8.18 -12.02
CA GLN A 28 -11.22 -9.47 -12.54
C GLN A 28 -11.41 -9.41 -14.06
N ALA A 29 -11.97 -8.31 -14.58
CA ALA A 29 -12.15 -8.11 -16.01
C ALA A 29 -10.81 -7.94 -16.74
N TYR A 30 -9.86 -7.20 -16.15
CA TYR A 30 -8.48 -7.09 -16.65
C TYR A 30 -7.80 -8.47 -16.75
N VAL A 31 -7.79 -9.25 -15.67
CA VAL A 31 -7.16 -10.58 -15.64
C VAL A 31 -7.79 -11.51 -16.67
N LYS A 32 -9.13 -11.47 -16.79
CA LYS A 32 -9.86 -12.23 -17.81
C LYS A 32 -9.40 -11.84 -19.21
N ALA A 33 -9.35 -10.54 -19.52
CA ALA A 33 -8.93 -10.05 -20.83
C ALA A 33 -7.47 -10.39 -21.16
N VAL A 34 -6.55 -10.30 -20.19
CA VAL A 34 -5.16 -10.72 -20.39
C VAL A 34 -5.09 -12.20 -20.73
N ARG A 35 -5.80 -13.06 -19.99
CA ARG A 35 -5.82 -14.51 -20.23
C ARG A 35 -6.43 -14.89 -21.58
N GLU A 36 -7.54 -14.26 -21.95
CA GLU A 36 -8.26 -14.53 -23.21
C GLU A 36 -7.54 -13.96 -24.44
N SER A 37 -6.62 -13.01 -24.27
CA SER A 37 -5.90 -12.39 -25.39
C SER A 37 -4.97 -13.32 -26.17
N GLY A 38 -4.60 -14.47 -25.60
CA GLY A 38 -3.55 -15.35 -26.14
C GLY A 38 -2.15 -14.71 -26.14
N ASN A 39 -2.00 -13.47 -25.67
CA ASN A 39 -0.75 -12.70 -25.68
C ASN A 39 -0.37 -12.18 -24.28
N SER A 40 -0.39 -13.09 -23.31
CA SER A 40 -0.08 -12.79 -21.91
C SER A 40 1.33 -13.22 -21.51
N VAL A 41 1.86 -12.54 -20.49
CA VAL A 41 3.08 -12.89 -19.75
C VAL A 41 2.82 -12.74 -18.25
N LEU A 42 3.55 -13.48 -17.42
CA LEU A 42 3.53 -13.27 -15.97
C LEU A 42 4.64 -12.31 -15.56
N VAL A 43 4.30 -11.36 -14.69
CA VAL A 43 5.24 -10.46 -14.03
C VAL A 43 5.27 -10.83 -12.56
N ARG A 44 6.48 -11.06 -12.03
CA ARG A 44 6.71 -11.25 -10.59
C ARG A 44 7.10 -9.92 -9.98
N ILE A 45 6.42 -9.56 -8.90
CA ILE A 45 6.65 -8.33 -8.17
C ILE A 45 6.94 -8.72 -6.73
N ALA A 46 8.11 -8.34 -6.23
CA ALA A 46 8.49 -8.50 -4.84
C ALA A 46 8.73 -7.13 -4.21
N LEU A 47 8.25 -6.98 -2.98
CA LEU A 47 8.50 -5.81 -2.15
C LEU A 47 9.28 -6.25 -0.92
N GLU A 48 10.52 -5.76 -0.81
CA GLU A 48 11.40 -6.03 0.33
C GLU A 48 11.31 -4.90 1.36
N ARG A 49 11.34 -5.29 2.63
CA ARG A 49 11.31 -4.41 3.80
C ARG A 49 12.24 -4.94 4.90
N ASN A 50 12.14 -4.34 6.09
CA ASN A 50 12.97 -4.68 7.25
C ASN A 50 13.06 -6.19 7.53
N ASP A 51 14.18 -6.61 8.07
CA ASP A 51 14.50 -8.00 8.41
C ASP A 51 14.44 -8.96 7.22
N HIS A 52 14.76 -8.46 6.02
CA HIS A 52 14.70 -9.20 4.74
C HIS A 52 13.32 -9.82 4.47
N GLN A 53 12.26 -9.21 4.99
CA GLN A 53 10.91 -9.65 4.71
C GLN A 53 10.53 -9.26 3.29
N VAL A 54 9.92 -10.19 2.58
CA VAL A 54 9.54 -10.05 1.18
C VAL A 54 8.08 -10.44 1.02
N SER A 55 7.28 -9.54 0.43
CA SER A 55 5.96 -9.87 -0.10
C SER A 55 6.06 -10.00 -1.62
N MET A 56 5.86 -11.19 -2.16
CA MET A 56 5.89 -11.45 -3.60
C MET A 56 4.50 -11.84 -4.12
N LEU A 57 4.15 -11.33 -5.28
CA LEU A 57 2.96 -11.71 -6.03
C LEU A 57 3.26 -11.82 -7.53
N GLU A 58 2.44 -12.60 -8.22
CA GLU A 58 2.46 -12.73 -9.67
C GLU A 58 1.23 -12.06 -10.27
N ILE A 59 1.42 -11.23 -11.30
CA ILE A 59 0.34 -10.57 -12.03
C ILE A 59 0.44 -10.91 -13.51
N PRO A 60 -0.65 -11.36 -14.15
CA PRO A 60 -0.69 -11.49 -15.59
C PRO A 60 -0.69 -10.10 -16.24
N SER A 61 0.17 -9.91 -17.24
CA SER A 61 0.26 -8.70 -18.05
C SER A 61 0.10 -9.03 -19.53
N PHE A 62 -0.32 -8.05 -20.32
CA PHE A 62 -0.19 -8.14 -21.76
C PHE A 62 1.29 -8.10 -22.15
N LYS A 63 1.67 -8.76 -23.26
CA LYS A 63 2.99 -8.54 -23.86
C LYS A 63 3.12 -7.12 -24.42
N ASN A 64 4.36 -6.69 -24.58
CA ASN A 64 4.73 -5.33 -24.98
C ASN A 64 4.17 -4.91 -26.36
N ASP A 65 3.90 -5.87 -27.24
CA ASP A 65 3.36 -5.67 -28.59
C ASP A 65 1.82 -5.61 -28.61
N SER A 66 1.16 -5.89 -27.50
CA SER A 66 -0.28 -5.79 -27.38
C SER A 66 -0.72 -4.32 -27.39
N PRO A 67 -1.78 -3.96 -28.14
CA PRO A 67 -2.37 -2.62 -28.06
C PRO A 67 -2.95 -2.30 -26.67
N MET A 68 -3.07 -3.30 -25.79
CA MET A 68 -3.55 -3.16 -24.41
C MET A 68 -2.43 -3.09 -23.38
N PHE A 69 -1.16 -3.05 -23.80
CA PHE A 69 -0.02 -3.03 -22.89
C PHE A 69 -0.05 -1.85 -21.91
N ASP A 70 -0.21 -0.62 -22.41
CA ASP A 70 -0.22 0.59 -21.59
C ASP A 70 -1.37 0.61 -20.58
N MET A 71 -2.55 0.10 -20.98
CA MET A 71 -3.66 -0.08 -20.05
C MET A 71 -3.30 -1.09 -18.96
N GLY A 72 -2.62 -2.19 -19.32
CA GLY A 72 -2.13 -3.16 -18.36
C GLY A 72 -1.15 -2.57 -17.34
N LEU A 73 -0.28 -1.64 -17.76
CA LEU A 73 0.64 -0.94 -16.85
C LEU A 73 -0.10 -0.21 -15.74
N LEU A 74 -1.24 0.42 -16.03
CA LEU A 74 -2.06 1.11 -15.04
C LEU A 74 -2.57 0.16 -13.95
N TYR A 75 -3.06 -1.02 -14.33
CA TYR A 75 -3.55 -2.01 -13.36
C TYR A 75 -2.40 -2.52 -12.50
N ILE A 76 -1.28 -2.90 -13.12
CA ILE A 76 -0.10 -3.37 -12.37
C ILE A 76 0.37 -2.28 -11.40
N GLU A 77 0.36 -1.01 -11.82
CA GLU A 77 0.72 0.13 -10.99
C GLU A 77 -0.19 0.28 -9.78
N ARG A 78 -1.51 0.14 -9.96
CA ARG A 78 -2.45 0.10 -8.82
C ARG A 78 -2.15 -1.02 -7.84
N PHE A 79 -1.75 -2.20 -8.33
CA PHE A 79 -1.39 -3.33 -7.46
C PHE A 79 -0.09 -3.09 -6.70
N VAL A 80 0.94 -2.58 -7.37
CA VAL A 80 2.19 -2.22 -6.71
C VAL A 80 1.93 -1.18 -5.63
N LYS A 81 1.14 -0.13 -5.93
CA LYS A 81 0.74 0.85 -4.92
C LYS A 81 0.01 0.18 -3.75
N THR A 82 -0.96 -0.67 -4.04
CA THR A 82 -1.76 -1.36 -3.01
C THR A 82 -0.88 -2.23 -2.12
N LEU A 83 0.01 -3.02 -2.72
CA LEU A 83 0.97 -3.84 -1.99
C LEU A 83 1.89 -2.98 -1.13
N LEU A 84 2.40 -1.88 -1.69
CA LEU A 84 3.28 -0.94 -1.00
C LEU A 84 2.62 -0.33 0.23
N TRP A 85 1.36 0.08 0.16
CA TRP A 85 0.65 0.65 1.30
C TRP A 85 0.11 -0.38 2.29
N GLN A 86 -0.14 -1.62 1.84
CA GLN A 86 -0.57 -2.70 2.73
C GLN A 86 0.62 -3.29 3.53
N LYS A 87 1.77 -3.44 2.89
CA LYS A 87 2.91 -4.20 3.41
C LYS A 87 4.07 -3.31 3.85
N GLY A 88 4.21 -2.16 3.19
CA GLY A 88 5.37 -1.30 3.27
C GLY A 88 6.63 -1.93 2.66
N GLY A 89 7.57 -1.10 2.23
CA GLY A 89 8.90 -1.52 1.81
C GLY A 89 9.64 -0.40 1.09
N TRP A 90 10.96 -0.57 0.95
CA TRP A 90 11.84 0.41 0.30
C TRP A 90 12.43 -0.10 -1.02
N LYS A 91 12.35 -1.41 -1.29
CA LYS A 91 12.88 -1.99 -2.53
C LYS A 91 11.79 -2.77 -3.26
N LEU A 92 11.45 -2.29 -4.45
CA LEU A 92 10.57 -2.94 -5.40
C LEU A 92 11.41 -3.74 -6.40
N ILE A 93 11.19 -5.04 -6.50
CA ILE A 93 11.91 -5.94 -7.42
C ILE A 93 10.91 -6.48 -8.43
N ILE A 94 11.20 -6.31 -9.73
CA ILE A 94 10.30 -6.71 -10.81
C ILE A 94 11.03 -7.66 -11.77
N GLY A 95 10.39 -8.78 -12.08
CA GLY A 95 10.88 -9.76 -13.07
C GLY A 95 9.78 -10.24 -14.02
N GLY A 96 10.19 -10.77 -15.18
CA GLY A 96 9.28 -11.32 -16.20
C GLY A 96 8.90 -10.38 -17.35
N SER A 97 8.99 -9.05 -17.14
CA SER A 97 8.87 -8.08 -18.24
C SER A 97 9.78 -6.86 -18.02
N SER A 98 10.77 -6.70 -18.89
CA SER A 98 11.71 -5.57 -18.83
C SER A 98 11.02 -4.23 -19.09
N SER A 99 9.99 -4.19 -19.93
CA SER A 99 9.22 -2.96 -20.21
C SER A 99 8.37 -2.55 -19.02
N VAL A 100 7.73 -3.50 -18.34
CA VAL A 100 7.01 -3.21 -17.08
C VAL A 100 8.00 -2.68 -16.05
N ALA A 101 9.14 -3.34 -15.87
CA ALA A 101 10.14 -2.91 -14.89
C ALA A 101 10.73 -1.52 -15.18
N LYS A 102 10.97 -1.18 -16.45
CA LYS A 102 11.41 0.15 -16.89
C LYS A 102 10.33 1.21 -16.64
N TYR A 103 9.06 0.89 -16.89
CA TYR A 103 7.95 1.77 -16.56
C TYR A 103 7.93 2.10 -15.06
N PHE A 104 8.09 1.09 -14.19
CA PHE A 104 8.12 1.32 -12.74
C PHE A 104 9.32 2.12 -12.26
N LYS A 105 10.49 2.01 -12.91
CA LYS A 105 11.62 2.91 -12.63
C LYS A 105 11.25 4.37 -12.88
N GLN A 106 10.51 4.67 -13.94
CA GLN A 106 10.05 6.04 -14.23
C GLN A 106 8.95 6.48 -13.26
N VAL A 107 8.01 5.60 -12.95
CA VAL A 107 6.89 5.89 -12.05
C VAL A 107 7.37 6.26 -10.64
N TYR A 108 8.38 5.57 -10.11
CA TYR A 108 8.92 5.81 -8.76
C TYR A 108 10.16 6.71 -8.72
N ALA A 109 10.59 7.27 -9.86
CA ALA A 109 11.67 8.27 -9.90
C ALA A 109 11.21 9.64 -9.39
N PRO A 110 12.13 10.57 -9.07
CA PRO A 110 11.79 11.98 -8.83
C PRO A 110 11.00 12.58 -10.01
N GLY A 111 9.92 13.30 -9.72
CA GLY A 111 8.96 13.80 -10.72
C GLY A 111 8.01 12.74 -11.30
N GLY A 112 8.14 11.47 -10.90
CA GLY A 112 7.29 10.37 -11.33
C GLY A 112 5.93 10.34 -10.63
N LEU A 113 4.98 9.57 -11.19
CA LEU A 113 3.61 9.43 -10.68
C LEU A 113 3.53 8.96 -9.22
N ARG A 114 4.57 8.29 -8.72
CA ARG A 114 4.69 7.72 -7.37
C ARG A 114 5.81 8.35 -6.55
N GLU A 115 6.28 9.54 -6.90
CA GLU A 115 7.32 10.24 -6.15
C GLU A 115 6.97 10.38 -4.66
N PHE A 116 5.72 10.76 -4.33
CA PHE A 116 5.27 10.84 -2.95
C PHE A 116 5.43 9.51 -2.21
N ASP A 117 4.96 8.42 -2.82
CA ASP A 117 5.01 7.07 -2.25
C ASP A 117 6.47 6.63 -2.03
N ALA A 118 7.35 6.89 -3.00
CA ALA A 118 8.79 6.60 -2.89
C ALA A 118 9.44 7.39 -1.74
N ASN A 119 9.19 8.69 -1.68
CA ASN A 119 9.75 9.58 -0.66
C ASN A 119 9.24 9.25 0.74
N PHE A 120 7.95 8.91 0.87
CA PHE A 120 7.35 8.51 2.14
C PHE A 120 7.98 7.20 2.64
N MET A 121 8.04 6.17 1.79
CA MET A 121 8.60 4.87 2.17
C MET A 121 10.10 4.97 2.46
N SER A 122 10.84 5.80 1.71
CA SER A 122 12.25 6.05 1.98
C SER A 122 12.49 6.58 3.40
N LYS A 123 11.63 7.49 3.87
CA LYS A 123 11.68 8.00 5.25
C LYS A 123 11.29 6.96 6.29
N VAL A 124 10.22 6.20 6.05
CA VAL A 124 9.74 5.16 6.99
C VAL A 124 10.76 4.06 7.20
N TYR A 125 11.46 3.67 6.14
CA TYR A 125 12.42 2.56 6.17
C TYR A 125 13.87 3.02 6.33
N GLU A 126 14.13 4.33 6.36
CA GLU A 126 15.48 4.92 6.45
C GLU A 126 16.44 4.36 5.39
N GLN A 127 15.90 4.10 4.19
CA GLN A 127 16.61 3.52 3.05
C GLN A 127 16.14 4.21 1.77
N PRO A 128 17.02 4.52 0.80
CA PRO A 128 16.58 5.03 -0.49
C PRO A 128 15.56 4.09 -1.15
N PHE A 129 14.44 4.63 -1.63
CA PHE A 129 13.48 3.81 -2.37
C PHE A 129 14.09 3.38 -3.71
N THR A 130 14.07 2.09 -4.02
CA THR A 130 14.71 1.53 -5.21
C THR A 130 13.78 0.63 -6.01
N VAL A 131 13.97 0.63 -7.33
CA VAL A 131 13.31 -0.29 -8.26
C VAL A 131 14.37 -1.13 -8.97
N GLU A 132 14.44 -2.41 -8.62
CA GLU A 132 15.36 -3.40 -9.18
C GLU A 132 14.68 -4.21 -10.30
N ILE A 133 15.43 -4.46 -11.37
CA ILE A 133 14.98 -5.26 -12.51
C ILE A 133 15.76 -6.55 -12.50
N THR A 134 15.07 -7.69 -12.54
CA THR A 134 15.73 -9.00 -12.54
C THR A 134 14.99 -9.98 -13.46
N GLU A 135 15.56 -11.18 -13.64
CA GLU A 135 14.90 -12.27 -14.35
C GLU A 135 13.73 -12.82 -13.52
N PHE A 136 12.72 -13.37 -14.19
CA PHE A 136 11.54 -13.92 -13.52
C PHE A 136 11.89 -14.92 -12.40
N GLU A 137 12.86 -15.80 -12.63
CA GLU A 137 13.28 -16.81 -11.64
C GLU A 137 14.21 -16.29 -10.54
N LYS A 138 14.73 -15.07 -10.68
CA LYS A 138 15.60 -14.42 -9.69
C LYS A 138 14.82 -13.51 -8.73
N VAL A 139 13.52 -13.30 -8.94
CA VAL A 139 12.69 -12.55 -7.99
C VAL A 139 12.60 -13.33 -6.67
N PRO A 140 12.91 -12.72 -5.52
CA PRO A 140 12.87 -13.41 -4.23
C PRO A 140 11.45 -13.87 -3.91
N LYS A 141 11.35 -15.10 -3.37
CA LYS A 141 10.08 -15.66 -2.91
C LYS A 141 9.59 -14.93 -1.66
N SER A 142 8.28 -14.99 -1.42
CA SER A 142 7.69 -14.43 -0.20
C SER A 142 8.35 -15.00 1.04
N ARG A 143 8.78 -14.10 1.93
CA ARG A 143 9.32 -14.40 3.25
C ARG A 143 8.67 -13.42 4.22
N GLU A 144 7.62 -13.88 4.87
CA GLU A 144 6.81 -13.06 5.76
C GLU A 144 6.99 -13.55 7.19
N THR A 145 7.21 -12.63 8.13
CA THR A 145 7.17 -12.97 9.55
C THR A 145 5.93 -12.35 10.17
N SER A 146 5.11 -13.15 10.84
CA SER A 146 4.08 -12.64 11.71
C SER A 146 4.66 -12.44 13.11
N LYS A 147 4.45 -11.25 13.68
CA LYS A 147 4.62 -11.05 15.10
C LYS A 147 3.24 -11.09 15.72
N PRO A 148 2.99 -11.91 16.75
CA PRO A 148 1.72 -11.86 17.45
C PRO A 148 1.54 -10.46 18.02
N ILE A 149 0.43 -9.80 17.68
CA ILE A 149 -0.03 -8.62 18.42
C ILE A 149 -0.52 -9.18 19.75
N GLY A 150 0.34 -9.15 20.77
CA GLY A 150 0.07 -9.75 22.06
C GLY A 150 -1.19 -9.20 22.72
N ARG A 151 -1.87 -10.04 23.52
CA ARG A 151 -2.95 -9.64 24.43
C ARG A 151 -2.39 -9.52 25.85
N HIS A 152 -1.40 -8.65 26.02
CA HIS A 152 -0.75 -8.42 27.31
C HIS A 152 -1.65 -7.57 28.23
N LEU A 153 -2.84 -8.09 28.52
CA LEU A 153 -3.88 -7.41 29.29
C LEU A 153 -3.48 -7.23 30.75
N THR A 154 -2.63 -8.11 31.28
CA THR A 154 -2.18 -8.08 32.67
C THR A 154 -1.34 -6.84 32.99
N GLY A 155 -1.52 -6.32 34.21
CA GLY A 155 -0.84 -5.16 34.75
C GLY A 155 -1.52 -3.82 34.40
N CYS A 156 -0.87 -2.72 34.76
CA CYS A 156 -1.33 -1.37 34.47
C CYS A 156 -0.85 -0.92 33.08
N ARG A 157 -1.76 -0.41 32.24
CA ARG A 157 -1.44 0.09 30.90
C ARG A 157 -2.13 1.43 30.66
N ILE A 158 -1.50 2.30 29.87
CA ILE A 158 -2.08 3.55 29.36
C ILE A 158 -2.00 3.51 27.84
N GLY A 159 -3.14 3.73 27.18
CA GLY A 159 -3.23 4.00 25.75
C GLY A 159 -3.35 5.50 25.52
N LEU A 160 -2.52 6.05 24.64
CA LEU A 160 -2.54 7.44 24.23
C LEU A 160 -2.78 7.52 22.72
N ASP A 161 -3.83 8.21 22.31
CA ASP A 161 -4.04 8.63 20.93
C ASP A 161 -3.85 10.14 20.85
N LEU A 162 -2.88 10.56 20.05
CA LEU A 162 -2.40 11.94 19.96
C LEU A 162 -2.69 12.47 18.55
N GLY A 163 -3.91 12.96 18.37
CA GLY A 163 -4.42 13.47 17.11
C GLY A 163 -4.06 14.93 16.83
N GLY A 164 -4.46 15.43 15.66
CA GLY A 164 -4.28 16.84 15.30
C GLY A 164 -5.33 17.79 15.88
N SER A 165 -6.40 17.27 16.47
CA SER A 165 -7.59 17.99 16.97
C SER A 165 -7.93 17.70 18.42
N ASP A 166 -7.42 16.60 18.95
CA ASP A 166 -7.75 16.06 20.27
C ASP A 166 -6.66 15.11 20.74
N ARG A 167 -6.67 14.84 22.04
CA ARG A 167 -5.96 13.74 22.67
C ARG A 167 -6.99 12.82 23.31
N LYS A 168 -6.73 11.52 23.27
CA LYS A 168 -7.51 10.51 23.98
C LYS A 168 -6.60 9.69 24.87
N VAL A 169 -7.05 9.46 26.09
CA VAL A 169 -6.31 8.66 27.08
C VAL A 169 -7.24 7.58 27.61
N SER A 170 -6.74 6.35 27.70
CA SER A 170 -7.40 5.29 28.44
C SER A 170 -6.41 4.57 29.33
N ALA A 171 -6.72 4.42 30.62
CA ALA A 171 -5.94 3.63 31.56
C ALA A 171 -6.71 2.34 31.92
N VAL A 172 -6.00 1.21 31.86
CA VAL A 172 -6.57 -0.11 32.17
C VAL A 172 -5.72 -0.85 33.21
N VAL A 173 -6.37 -1.69 34.01
CA VAL A 173 -5.73 -2.69 34.88
C VAL A 173 -6.29 -4.07 34.54
N ASP A 174 -5.40 -5.00 34.16
CA ASP A 174 -5.77 -6.36 33.77
C ASP A 174 -6.83 -6.40 32.64
N GLY A 175 -6.77 -5.41 31.74
CA GLY A 175 -7.71 -5.23 30.62
C GLY A 175 -9.02 -4.52 30.97
N ASN A 176 -9.26 -4.17 32.25
CA ASN A 176 -10.43 -3.43 32.67
C ASN A 176 -10.15 -1.92 32.67
N VAL A 177 -11.03 -1.13 32.05
CA VAL A 177 -10.90 0.34 31.99
C VAL A 177 -11.13 0.95 33.37
N LEU A 178 -10.14 1.69 33.87
CA LEU A 178 -10.26 2.51 35.07
C LEU A 178 -10.52 3.98 34.75
N PHE A 179 -10.00 4.44 33.61
CA PHE A 179 -10.13 5.83 33.17
C PHE A 179 -10.16 5.89 31.65
N SER A 180 -11.00 6.76 31.11
CA SER A 180 -11.00 7.10 29.69
C SER A 180 -11.51 8.51 29.48
N GLU A 181 -10.78 9.31 28.70
CA GLU A 181 -11.17 10.67 28.34
C GLU A 181 -10.78 11.02 26.91
N GLU A 182 -11.45 12.05 26.38
CA GLU A 182 -11.10 12.74 25.14
C GLU A 182 -11.14 14.24 25.43
N VAL A 183 -10.04 14.93 25.12
CA VAL A 183 -9.88 16.37 25.37
C VAL A 183 -9.44 17.04 24.08
N ILE A 184 -10.04 18.19 23.78
CA ILE A 184 -9.65 19.02 22.63
C ILE A 184 -8.19 19.43 22.79
N TRP A 185 -7.40 19.23 21.75
CA TRP A 185 -5.96 19.48 21.75
C TRP A 185 -5.52 19.95 20.37
N HIS A 186 -4.82 21.08 20.28
CA HIS A 186 -4.47 21.68 18.99
C HIS A 186 -2.95 21.73 18.76
N PRO A 187 -2.28 20.58 18.62
CA PRO A 187 -0.82 20.54 18.60
C PRO A 187 -0.21 21.23 17.36
N LYS A 188 -0.97 21.33 16.26
CA LYS A 188 -0.51 22.01 15.04
C LYS A 188 -0.49 23.54 15.17
N LEU A 189 -1.20 24.10 16.15
CA LEU A 189 -1.33 25.54 16.37
C LEU A 189 -0.44 26.02 17.53
N GLN A 190 0.16 25.11 18.26
CA GLN A 190 0.88 25.38 19.49
C GLN A 190 2.34 24.96 19.34
N ASN A 191 3.25 25.91 19.50
CA ASN A 191 4.70 25.67 19.43
C ASN A 191 5.36 25.63 20.82
N ASN A 192 4.60 25.94 21.88
CA ASN A 192 5.12 25.94 23.25
C ASN A 192 5.13 24.49 23.80
N PRO A 193 6.31 23.91 24.13
CA PRO A 193 6.38 22.57 24.72
C PRO A 193 5.57 22.44 26.02
N ASP A 194 5.47 23.50 26.83
CA ASP A 194 4.75 23.47 28.10
C ASP A 194 3.25 23.26 27.91
N TYR A 195 2.66 23.75 26.81
CA TYR A 195 1.26 23.51 26.48
C TYR A 195 0.99 22.01 26.32
N HIS A 196 1.87 21.30 25.61
CA HIS A 196 1.70 19.85 25.42
C HIS A 196 1.95 19.08 26.72
N TYR A 197 2.87 19.56 27.55
CA TYR A 197 3.18 18.93 28.83
C TYR A 197 2.01 19.03 29.81
N GLN A 198 1.37 20.19 29.89
CA GLN A 198 0.18 20.42 30.73
C GLN A 198 -1.03 19.60 30.29
N GLU A 199 -1.12 19.22 29.02
CA GLU A 199 -2.19 18.36 28.53
C GLU A 199 -1.95 16.87 28.82
N ILE A 200 -0.72 16.47 29.17
CA ILE A 200 -0.37 15.07 29.44
C ILE A 200 -0.33 14.76 30.94
N LEU A 201 0.04 15.74 31.78
CA LEU A 201 0.11 15.62 33.25
C LEU A 201 -1.28 15.66 33.91
#